data_AF-A0A2V8NFF5-F1
#
_entry.id   AF-A0A2V8NFF5-F1
#
_cell.length_a   1.000
_cell.length_b   1.000
_cell.length_c   1.000
_cell.angle_alpha   90.00
_cell.angle_beta   90.00
_cell.angle_gamma   90.00
#
_symmetry.space_group_name_H-M   'P 1'
#
loop_
_entity.id
_entity.type
_entity.pdbx_description
1 polymer ?
#
loop_
_entity_poly.entity_id
_entity_poly.type
_entity_poly.pdbx_seq_one_letter_code
_entity_poly.pdbx_strand_id
1 'polypeptide(L)'
;MISLVWFARLPLTETVISAQEFLPSPPSDRMLIYILDNDHKLMPLPFEIGSTPLHSNKVAKETRTSYIEIKGEHATTILSPMQRWFLFASQRAGTHPPFLVWLTPHKGSRRVTVVAQKGLSGFAIASEEIVKPSVRVLARLEGDEIFIEGRPRASLAPGEFAIIGDDLTRIATIRVVETNALNFQQRHFDGFIQ
;
A
#
# COMPACT_ATOMS: atom_id res chain seq x y z
N MET A 1 -63.37 6.95 -37.40
CA MET A 1 -62.16 7.80 -37.47
C MET A 1 -61.22 7.33 -36.37
N ILE A 2 -60.08 6.74 -36.75
CA ILE A 2 -59.14 6.05 -35.86
C ILE A 2 -57.93 6.96 -35.59
N SER A 3 -57.55 7.06 -34.31
CA SER A 3 -56.27 7.42 -33.65
C SER A 3 -55.23 8.31 -34.34
N LEU A 4 -54.60 9.18 -33.54
CA LEU A 4 -53.19 8.97 -33.11
C LEU A 4 -52.82 9.94 -31.97
N VAL A 5 -52.54 9.39 -30.78
CA VAL A 5 -51.83 10.10 -29.71
C VAL A 5 -50.37 9.66 -29.81
N TRP A 6 -49.48 10.58 -30.15
CA TRP A 6 -48.04 10.34 -30.16
C TRP A 6 -47.50 10.45 -28.73
N PHE A 7 -47.05 9.33 -28.16
CA PHE A 7 -46.16 9.35 -27.00
C PHE A 7 -44.72 9.43 -27.49
N ALA A 8 -44.08 10.58 -27.29
CA ALA A 8 -42.64 10.71 -27.44
C ALA A 8 -41.97 9.90 -26.32
N ARG A 9 -41.43 8.73 -26.65
CA ARG A 9 -40.62 7.92 -25.76
C ARG A 9 -39.17 8.40 -25.87
N LEU A 10 -38.74 9.25 -24.94
CA LEU A 10 -37.31 9.56 -24.77
C LEU A 10 -36.58 8.27 -24.34
N PRO A 11 -35.49 7.87 -25.01
CA PRO A 11 -34.59 6.89 -24.43
C PRO A 11 -33.74 7.58 -23.35
N LEU A 12 -33.99 7.28 -22.07
CA LEU A 12 -32.96 7.40 -21.05
C LEU A 12 -31.97 6.26 -21.29
N THR A 13 -30.93 6.51 -22.06
CA THR A 13 -29.70 5.71 -22.01
C THR A 13 -28.79 6.32 -20.96
N GLU A 14 -29.00 5.94 -19.70
CA GLU A 14 -27.92 5.98 -18.72
C GLU A 14 -26.92 4.89 -19.07
N THR A 15 -25.91 5.24 -19.87
CA THR A 15 -24.70 4.45 -20.00
C THR A 15 -23.96 4.51 -18.67
N VAL A 16 -24.34 3.66 -17.71
CA VAL A 16 -23.47 3.32 -16.60
C VAL A 16 -22.34 2.49 -17.21
N ILE A 17 -21.27 3.15 -17.64
CA ILE A 17 -20.00 2.47 -17.88
C ILE A 17 -19.55 2.00 -16.50
N SER A 18 -19.91 0.77 -16.16
CA SER A 18 -19.23 0.03 -15.10
C SER A 18 -17.79 -0.07 -15.58
N ALA A 19 -16.92 0.82 -15.08
CA ALA A 19 -15.49 0.65 -15.22
C ALA A 19 -15.17 -0.69 -14.56
N GLN A 20 -15.02 -1.73 -15.38
CA GLN A 20 -14.66 -3.06 -14.91
C GLN A 20 -13.34 -2.89 -14.16
N GLU A 21 -13.38 -3.16 -12.86
CA GLU A 21 -12.24 -2.96 -12.00
C GLU A 21 -11.08 -3.84 -12.47
N PHE A 22 -9.96 -3.21 -12.84
CA PHE A 22 -8.79 -3.95 -13.31
C PHE A 22 -8.17 -4.78 -12.18
N LEU A 23 -7.98 -6.08 -12.44
CA LEU A 23 -7.36 -7.05 -11.55
C LEU A 23 -6.11 -7.64 -12.24
N PRO A 24 -4.90 -7.27 -11.81
CA PRO A 24 -3.68 -7.76 -12.43
C PRO A 24 -3.43 -9.25 -12.12
N SER A 25 -2.84 -9.96 -13.07
CA SER A 25 -2.28 -11.29 -12.81
C SER A 25 -1.03 -11.21 -11.92
N PRO A 26 -0.75 -12.24 -11.10
CA PRO A 26 0.46 -12.27 -10.29
C PRO A 26 1.73 -12.21 -11.16
N PRO A 27 2.71 -11.34 -10.83
CA PRO A 27 4.00 -11.32 -11.49
C PRO A 27 4.88 -12.51 -11.06
N SER A 28 6.00 -12.73 -11.75
CA SER A 28 6.89 -13.86 -11.47
C SER A 28 7.79 -13.64 -10.25
N ASP A 29 8.17 -12.39 -9.98
CA ASP A 29 8.98 -12.04 -8.81
C ASP A 29 8.06 -11.88 -7.59
N ARG A 30 8.20 -12.81 -6.64
CA ARG A 30 7.31 -12.90 -5.48
C ARG A 30 7.83 -12.12 -4.27
N MET A 31 9.01 -11.52 -4.39
CA MET A 31 9.69 -10.85 -3.29
C MET A 31 9.46 -9.33 -3.26
N LEU A 32 8.72 -8.81 -4.25
CA LEU A 32 8.48 -7.39 -4.43
C LEU A 32 7.09 -6.97 -3.97
N ILE A 33 6.96 -5.68 -3.71
CA ILE A 33 5.69 -5.00 -3.50
C ILE A 33 5.42 -4.16 -4.73
N TYR A 34 4.20 -4.21 -5.23
CA TYR A 34 3.81 -3.56 -6.47
C TYR A 34 2.72 -2.52 -6.25
N ILE A 35 2.65 -1.58 -7.17
CA ILE A 35 1.54 -0.65 -7.38
C ILE A 35 1.10 -0.70 -8.83
N LEU A 36 -0.07 -0.14 -9.14
CA LEU A 36 -0.43 0.12 -10.53
C LEU A 36 0.14 1.47 -10.97
N ASP A 37 0.76 1.48 -12.15
CA ASP A 37 1.01 2.71 -12.91
C ASP A 37 -0.27 3.24 -13.59
N ASN A 38 -0.13 4.32 -14.36
CA ASN A 38 -1.24 4.94 -15.08
C ASN A 38 -1.81 4.05 -16.21
N ASP A 39 -1.02 3.09 -16.71
CA ASP A 39 -1.40 2.13 -17.74
C ASP A 39 -1.96 0.82 -17.15
N HIS A 40 -2.24 0.79 -15.84
CA HIS A 40 -2.68 -0.40 -15.11
C HIS A 40 -1.67 -1.56 -15.15
N LYS A 41 -0.39 -1.28 -15.28
CA LYS A 41 0.67 -2.29 -15.16
C LYS A 41 1.22 -2.30 -13.74
N LEU A 42 1.60 -3.49 -13.28
CA LEU A 42 2.28 -3.66 -12.00
C LEU A 42 3.69 -3.10 -12.09
N MET A 43 3.98 -2.07 -11.31
CA MET A 43 5.30 -1.48 -11.15
C MET A 43 5.83 -1.78 -9.74
N PRO A 44 7.06 -2.30 -9.58
CA PRO A 44 7.62 -2.60 -8.26
C PRO A 44 7.98 -1.31 -7.52
N LEU A 45 7.74 -1.31 -6.20
CA LEU A 45 8.22 -0.27 -5.29
C LEU A 45 9.69 -0.51 -4.95
N PRO A 46 10.50 0.57 -4.86
CA PRO A 46 11.86 0.47 -4.35
C PRO A 46 11.85 0.10 -2.87
N PHE A 47 12.91 -0.60 -2.44
CA PHE A 47 13.11 -0.96 -1.05
C PHE A 47 14.18 -0.11 -0.38
N GLU A 48 13.91 0.21 0.89
CA GLU A 48 14.84 0.81 1.82
C GLU A 48 15.15 -0.15 2.97
N ILE A 49 16.28 0.07 3.63
CA ILE A 49 16.72 -0.73 4.76
C ILE A 49 16.32 -0.03 6.07
N GLY A 50 15.58 -0.75 6.90
CA GLY A 50 15.28 -0.38 8.27
C GLY A 50 16.22 -1.04 9.28
N SER A 51 16.37 -0.41 10.44
CA SER A 51 17.13 -0.97 11.56
C SER A 51 16.39 -0.76 12.88
N THR A 52 16.50 -1.71 13.79
CA THR A 52 15.93 -1.59 15.14
C THR A 52 16.86 -2.26 16.16
N PRO A 53 16.98 -1.73 17.38
CA PRO A 53 17.72 -2.41 18.45
C PRO A 53 16.95 -3.63 19.03
N LEU A 54 15.73 -3.89 18.53
CA LEU A 54 14.97 -5.07 18.90
C LEU A 54 15.44 -6.31 18.13
N HIS A 55 15.47 -7.47 18.79
CA HIS A 55 15.80 -8.73 18.13
C HIS A 55 14.52 -9.39 17.62
N SER A 56 14.44 -9.68 16.33
CA SER A 56 13.27 -10.34 15.70
C SER A 56 13.10 -11.80 16.10
N ASN A 57 14.16 -12.46 16.57
CA ASN A 57 14.19 -13.91 16.84
C ASN A 57 14.46 -14.29 18.31
N LYS A 58 14.50 -13.31 19.23
CA LYS A 58 14.71 -13.59 20.66
C LYS A 58 13.45 -13.29 21.47
N VAL A 59 13.21 -14.13 22.48
CA VAL A 59 12.16 -13.88 23.48
C VAL A 59 12.54 -12.68 24.33
N ALA A 60 11.64 -11.71 24.43
CA ALA A 60 11.86 -10.51 25.22
C ALA A 60 11.74 -10.80 26.72
N LYS A 61 12.73 -10.34 27.51
CA LYS A 61 12.74 -10.49 28.97
C LYS A 61 11.78 -9.53 29.68
N GLU A 62 11.50 -8.41 29.04
CA GLU A 62 10.62 -7.34 29.50
C GLU A 62 9.91 -6.70 28.31
N THR A 63 8.79 -6.02 28.59
CA THR A 63 8.09 -5.24 27.58
C THR A 63 8.85 -3.94 27.35
N ARG A 64 9.20 -3.65 26.09
CA ARG A 64 9.93 -2.44 25.72
C ARG A 64 9.41 -1.86 24.42
N THR A 65 9.37 -0.54 24.37
CA THR A 65 9.08 0.24 23.15
C THR A 65 10.40 0.69 22.52
N SER A 66 10.49 0.62 21.21
CA SER A 66 11.60 1.12 20.42
C SER A 66 11.11 1.56 19.05
N TYR A 67 12.03 1.74 18.10
CA TYR A 67 11.71 2.21 16.75
C TYR A 67 12.41 1.34 15.71
N ILE A 68 11.76 1.19 14.55
CA ILE A 68 12.46 0.92 13.30
C ILE A 68 12.85 2.28 12.73
N GLU A 69 14.14 2.45 12.43
CA GLU A 69 14.67 3.63 11.75
C GLU A 69 14.99 3.30 10.30
N ILE A 70 14.43 4.10 9.39
CA ILE A 70 14.76 4.10 7.98
C ILE A 70 15.60 5.35 7.71
N LYS A 71 16.83 5.13 7.22
CA LYS A 71 17.83 6.17 6.94
C LYS A 71 18.11 6.20 5.44
N GLY A 72 18.33 7.39 4.90
CA GLY A 72 18.56 7.58 3.47
C GLY A 72 17.64 8.64 2.88
N GLU A 73 17.69 8.78 1.56
CA GLU A 73 16.80 9.68 0.84
C GLU A 73 15.34 9.30 1.08
N HIS A 74 14.47 10.31 1.12
CA HIS A 74 13.05 10.12 1.33
C HIS A 74 12.41 9.33 0.17
N ALA A 75 11.25 8.74 0.42
CA ALA A 75 10.49 8.02 -0.59
C ALA A 75 10.32 8.87 -1.86
N THR A 76 10.89 8.41 -2.97
CA THR A 76 10.80 9.08 -4.28
C THR A 76 9.48 8.76 -5.00
N THR A 77 8.83 7.67 -4.60
CA THR A 77 7.57 7.23 -5.19
C THR A 77 6.41 8.01 -4.57
N ILE A 78 5.76 8.84 -5.38
CA ILE A 78 4.59 9.62 -4.98
C ILE A 78 3.31 8.88 -5.39
N LEU A 79 2.42 8.63 -4.43
CA LEU A 79 1.18 7.88 -4.65
C LEU A 79 -0.06 8.72 -4.38
N SER A 80 -1.15 8.32 -5.05
CA SER A 80 -2.47 8.85 -4.76
C SER A 80 -2.95 8.39 -3.36
N PRO A 81 -3.77 9.19 -2.66
CA PRO A 81 -4.24 8.83 -1.32
C PRO A 81 -5.04 7.52 -1.21
N MET A 82 -5.57 7.00 -2.33
CA MET A 82 -6.34 5.76 -2.40
C MET A 82 -5.61 4.67 -3.20
N GLN A 83 -4.30 4.83 -3.41
CA GLN A 83 -3.51 3.92 -4.21
C GLN A 83 -3.59 2.49 -3.68
N ARG A 84 -3.79 1.55 -4.60
CA ARG A 84 -3.76 0.10 -4.33
C ARG A 84 -2.32 -0.40 -4.37
N TRP A 85 -2.00 -1.35 -3.49
CA TRP A 85 -0.74 -2.08 -3.56
C TRP A 85 -0.99 -3.57 -3.65
N PHE A 86 -0.02 -4.29 -4.17
CA PHE A 86 -0.11 -5.72 -4.44
C PHE A 86 1.16 -6.40 -3.96
N LEU A 87 1.02 -7.55 -3.31
CA LEU A 87 2.16 -8.28 -2.77
C LEU A 87 1.83 -9.77 -2.61
N PHE A 88 2.88 -10.55 -2.39
CA PHE A 88 2.76 -11.96 -2.04
C PHE A 88 2.82 -12.10 -0.51
N ALA A 89 1.93 -12.94 0.04
CA ALA A 89 1.89 -13.22 1.46
C ALA A 89 1.65 -14.72 1.69
N SER A 90 2.08 -15.21 2.87
CA SER A 90 1.76 -16.58 3.29
C SER A 90 0.40 -16.63 3.98
N GLN A 91 -0.39 -17.67 3.69
CA GLN A 91 -1.62 -18.03 4.40
C GLN A 91 -1.39 -18.94 5.61
N ARG A 92 -0.14 -19.19 6.00
CA ARG A 92 0.15 -19.97 7.20
C ARG A 92 -0.44 -19.31 8.44
N ALA A 93 -0.99 -20.14 9.32
CA ALA A 93 -1.53 -19.66 10.59
C ALA A 93 -0.44 -18.92 11.38
N GLY A 94 -0.78 -17.71 11.86
CA GLY A 94 0.15 -16.86 12.60
C GLY A 94 1.05 -15.96 11.74
N THR A 95 0.97 -16.04 10.41
CA THR A 95 1.65 -15.07 9.53
C THR A 95 0.72 -13.91 9.22
N HIS A 96 1.23 -12.68 9.40
CA HIS A 96 0.53 -11.47 8.99
C HIS A 96 1.11 -10.96 7.67
N PRO A 97 0.26 -10.45 6.74
CA PRO A 97 0.79 -9.75 5.59
C PRO A 97 1.56 -8.49 6.06
N PRO A 98 2.48 -7.96 5.23
CA PRO A 98 3.14 -6.69 5.50
C PRO A 98 2.15 -5.58 5.86
N PHE A 99 2.50 -4.78 6.86
CA PHE A 99 1.66 -3.69 7.36
C PHE A 99 1.96 -2.39 6.62
N LEU A 100 0.91 -1.68 6.21
CA LEU A 100 1.02 -0.27 5.85
C LEU A 100 1.08 0.57 7.12
N VAL A 101 2.08 1.44 7.24
CA VAL A 101 2.33 2.23 8.45
C VAL A 101 2.65 3.68 8.13
N TRP A 102 2.28 4.59 9.03
CA TRP A 102 2.70 5.99 8.96
C TRP A 102 4.14 6.15 9.47
N LEU A 103 4.97 6.88 8.74
CA LEU A 103 6.34 7.20 9.15
C LEU A 103 6.42 8.59 9.79
N THR A 104 6.98 8.64 11.00
CA THR A 104 7.23 9.90 11.70
C THR A 104 8.66 10.38 11.43
N PRO A 105 8.86 11.64 10.99
CA PRO A 105 10.22 12.17 10.79
C PRO A 105 10.96 12.34 12.12
N HIS A 106 12.25 12.01 12.14
CA HIS A 106 13.10 12.17 13.30
C HIS A 106 14.58 12.39 12.92
N LYS A 107 15.10 13.61 13.10
CA LYS A 107 16.53 13.97 12.99
C LYS A 107 17.25 13.33 11.78
N GLY A 108 16.71 13.50 10.57
CA GLY A 108 17.31 12.94 9.34
C GLY A 108 17.02 11.45 9.11
N SER A 109 16.13 10.86 9.89
CA SER A 109 15.58 9.50 9.69
C SER A 109 14.06 9.55 9.71
N ARG A 110 13.44 8.44 9.35
CA ARG A 110 11.99 8.21 9.45
C ARG A 110 11.77 7.00 10.36
N ARG A 111 10.77 7.07 11.23
CA ARG A 111 10.56 6.08 12.28
C ARG A 111 9.13 5.58 12.35
N VAL A 112 9.02 4.33 12.74
CA VAL A 112 7.79 3.69 13.20
C VAL A 112 8.07 3.02 14.54
N THR A 113 7.15 3.13 15.48
CA THR A 113 7.20 2.58 16.82
C THR A 113 6.99 1.07 16.77
N VAL A 114 7.83 0.35 17.51
CA VAL A 114 7.76 -1.10 17.67
C VAL A 114 7.79 -1.50 19.13
N VAL A 115 7.07 -2.56 19.47
CA VAL A 115 6.93 -3.06 20.83
C VAL A 115 7.36 -4.52 20.88
N ALA A 116 8.36 -4.82 21.71
CA ALA A 116 8.66 -6.18 22.12
C ALA A 116 7.91 -6.46 23.42
N GLN A 117 7.15 -7.54 23.48
CA GLN A 117 6.33 -7.91 24.65
C GLN A 117 7.02 -9.01 25.47
N LYS A 118 7.03 -8.86 26.79
CA LYS A 118 7.61 -9.85 27.71
C LYS A 118 7.07 -11.25 27.42
N GLY A 119 7.97 -12.22 27.28
CA GLY A 119 7.63 -13.63 27.05
C GLY A 119 7.28 -13.98 25.60
N LEU A 120 7.22 -13.01 24.68
CA LEU A 120 7.05 -13.24 23.25
C LEU A 120 8.38 -13.06 22.50
N SER A 121 8.54 -13.83 21.42
CA SER A 121 9.64 -13.66 20.47
C SER A 121 9.36 -12.52 19.51
N GLY A 122 10.40 -11.73 19.23
CA GLY A 122 10.31 -10.65 18.24
C GLY A 122 9.68 -9.38 18.77
N PHE A 123 9.13 -8.59 17.85
CA PHE A 123 8.45 -7.33 18.13
C PHE A 123 7.31 -7.13 17.13
N ALA A 124 6.34 -6.30 17.50
CA ALA A 124 5.24 -5.89 16.63
C ALA A 124 5.29 -4.37 16.40
N ILE A 125 4.72 -3.92 15.30
CA ILE A 125 4.50 -2.49 15.06
C ILE A 125 3.39 -1.99 15.99
N ALA A 126 3.54 -0.80 16.54
CA ALA A 126 2.55 -0.16 17.38
C ALA A 126 1.23 0.03 16.61
N SER A 127 0.12 -0.41 17.20
CA SER A 127 -1.17 -0.55 16.50
C SER A 127 -1.74 0.76 15.97
N GLU A 128 -1.42 1.87 16.64
CA GLU A 128 -1.82 3.24 16.33
C GLU A 128 -1.15 3.78 15.07
N GLU A 129 0.00 3.22 14.68
CA GLU A 129 0.72 3.60 13.47
C GLU A 129 0.38 2.70 12.27
N ILE A 130 -0.37 1.61 12.50
CA ILE A 130 -0.83 0.70 11.45
C ILE A 130 -2.07 1.26 10.77
N VAL A 131 -1.96 1.53 9.47
CA VAL A 131 -3.10 1.82 8.61
C VAL A 131 -3.76 0.50 8.21
N LYS A 132 -4.97 0.24 8.71
CA LYS A 132 -5.69 -1.00 8.43
C LYS A 132 -6.26 -1.00 7.01
N PRO A 133 -5.78 -1.87 6.09
CA PRO A 133 -6.32 -1.93 4.75
C PRO A 133 -7.57 -2.81 4.66
N SER A 134 -8.31 -2.65 3.56
CA SER A 134 -9.13 -3.74 3.02
C SER A 134 -8.21 -4.65 2.22
N VAL A 135 -8.34 -5.97 2.39
CA VAL A 135 -7.51 -6.96 1.69
C VAL A 135 -8.40 -7.80 0.80
N ARG A 136 -7.98 -8.00 -0.46
CA ARG A 136 -8.61 -8.90 -1.41
C ARG A 136 -7.58 -9.90 -1.91
N VAL A 137 -7.89 -11.19 -1.83
CA VAL A 137 -7.06 -12.23 -2.46
C VAL A 137 -7.35 -12.24 -3.95
N LEU A 138 -6.32 -12.08 -4.78
CA LEU A 138 -6.44 -12.08 -6.24
C LEU A 138 -6.13 -13.45 -6.83
N ALA A 139 -5.15 -14.16 -6.27
CA ALA A 139 -4.80 -15.50 -6.70
C ALA A 139 -4.25 -16.34 -5.55
N ARG A 140 -4.42 -17.66 -5.66
CA ARG A 140 -3.72 -18.66 -4.86
C ARG A 140 -2.63 -19.28 -5.72
N LEU A 141 -1.44 -19.42 -5.15
CA LEU A 141 -0.25 -19.94 -5.83
C LEU A 141 0.10 -21.31 -5.23
N GLU A 142 1.18 -21.92 -5.71
CA GLU A 142 1.68 -23.17 -5.17
C GLU A 142 2.04 -23.05 -3.68
N GLY A 143 1.67 -24.06 -2.89
CA GLY A 143 1.88 -24.06 -1.44
C GLY A 143 0.91 -23.14 -0.69
N ASP A 144 1.42 -22.43 0.31
CA ASP A 144 0.64 -21.54 1.18
C ASP A 144 0.67 -20.07 0.72
N GLU A 145 1.09 -19.80 -0.50
CA GLU A 145 1.31 -18.43 -0.97
C GLU A 145 0.08 -17.86 -1.70
N ILE A 146 -0.18 -16.58 -1.46
CA ILE A 146 -1.24 -15.83 -2.14
C ILE A 146 -0.73 -14.51 -2.69
N PHE A 147 -1.32 -14.12 -3.81
CA PHE A 147 -1.22 -12.77 -4.32
C PHE A 147 -2.41 -11.95 -3.85
N ILE A 148 -2.15 -10.87 -3.13
CA ILE A 148 -3.17 -10.02 -2.53
C ILE A 148 -3.10 -8.59 -3.04
N GLU A 149 -4.25 -7.94 -2.98
CA GLU A 149 -4.41 -6.51 -3.12
C GLU A 149 -4.74 -5.92 -1.74
N GLY A 150 -3.99 -4.89 -1.35
CA GLY A 150 -4.30 -4.03 -0.23
C GLY A 150 -4.84 -2.69 -0.69
N ARG A 151 -5.86 -2.19 0.00
CA ARG A 151 -6.45 -0.86 -0.23
C ARG A 151 -6.58 -0.07 1.05
N PRO A 152 -6.29 1.24 1.04
CA PRO A 152 -6.68 2.12 2.12
C PRO A 152 -8.21 2.06 2.31
N ARG A 153 -8.67 1.94 3.57
CA ARG A 153 -10.11 2.01 3.89
C ARG A 153 -10.66 3.44 3.83
N ALA A 154 -9.76 4.40 3.96
CA ALA A 154 -10.00 5.83 3.85
C ALA A 154 -8.80 6.47 3.16
N SER A 155 -9.01 7.67 2.60
CA SER A 155 -7.95 8.46 1.98
C SER A 155 -6.79 8.65 2.96
N LEU A 156 -5.59 8.27 2.54
CA LEU A 156 -4.38 8.52 3.31
C LEU A 156 -4.14 10.03 3.42
N ALA A 157 -3.75 10.50 4.60
CA ALA A 157 -3.33 11.89 4.76
C ALA A 157 -1.97 12.11 4.06
N PRO A 158 -1.66 13.34 3.62
CA PRO A 158 -0.36 13.66 3.05
C PRO A 158 0.77 13.40 4.05
N GLY A 159 1.79 12.63 3.65
CA GLY A 159 2.85 12.17 4.53
C GLY A 159 3.66 11.04 3.93
N GLU A 160 4.54 10.43 4.73
CA GLU A 160 5.30 9.26 4.32
C GLU A 160 4.78 8.01 5.00
N PHE A 161 4.73 6.93 4.24
CA PHE A 161 4.28 5.63 4.69
C PHE A 161 5.29 4.57 4.30
N ALA A 162 5.22 3.44 4.99
CA ALA A 162 5.97 2.25 4.63
C ALA A 162 5.06 1.02 4.59
N ILE A 163 5.39 0.07 3.73
CA ILE A 163 4.87 -1.29 3.80
C ILE A 163 6.00 -2.16 4.38
N ILE A 164 5.80 -2.65 5.59
CA ILE A 164 6.82 -3.35 6.39
C ILE A 164 6.41 -4.79 6.64
N GLY A 165 7.24 -5.72 6.20
CA GLY A 165 7.14 -7.16 6.49
C GLY A 165 8.04 -7.59 7.65
N ASP A 166 8.40 -8.86 7.66
CA ASP A 166 9.34 -9.47 8.61
C ASP A 166 10.82 -9.16 8.29
N ASP A 167 11.12 -8.92 7.02
CA ASP A 167 12.45 -8.56 6.53
C ASP A 167 12.65 -7.03 6.48
N LEU A 168 13.36 -6.49 7.47
CA LEU A 168 13.69 -5.05 7.53
C LEU A 168 14.67 -4.59 6.44
N THR A 169 15.24 -5.49 5.64
CA THR A 169 16.04 -5.09 4.47
C THR A 169 15.19 -4.75 3.25
N ARG A 170 13.87 -5.03 3.31
CA ARG A 170 12.92 -4.85 2.20
C ARG A 170 11.69 -4.06 2.65
N ILE A 171 11.90 -2.80 3.02
CA ILE A 171 10.83 -1.88 3.39
C ILE A 171 10.47 -1.02 2.18
N ALA A 172 9.26 -1.15 1.65
CA ALA A 172 8.79 -0.26 0.58
C ALA A 172 8.30 1.04 1.19
N THR A 173 8.83 2.18 0.73
CA THR A 173 8.43 3.50 1.23
C THR A 173 7.72 4.29 0.14
N ILE A 174 6.71 5.05 0.55
CA ILE A 174 5.86 5.83 -0.34
C ILE A 174 5.60 7.20 0.27
N ARG A 175 5.45 8.20 -0.59
CA ARG A 175 5.00 9.53 -0.20
C ARG A 175 3.59 9.76 -0.74
N VAL A 176 2.66 10.12 0.13
CA VAL A 176 1.34 10.61 -0.26
C VAL A 176 1.38 12.12 -0.23
N VAL A 177 0.97 12.76 -1.32
CA VAL A 177 0.83 14.21 -1.41
C VAL A 177 -0.64 14.58 -1.57
N GLU A 178 -0.99 15.84 -1.31
CA GLU A 178 -2.35 16.32 -1.59
C GLU A 178 -2.73 16.14 -3.05
N THR A 179 -3.99 15.78 -3.31
CA THR A 179 -4.53 15.56 -4.66
C THR A 179 -4.31 16.76 -5.60
N ASN A 180 -4.31 17.99 -5.05
CA ASN A 180 -4.03 19.20 -5.82
C ASN A 180 -2.57 19.28 -6.32
N ALA A 181 -1.61 18.73 -5.56
CA ALA A 181 -0.20 18.71 -5.92
C ALA A 181 0.11 17.67 -7.03
N LEU A 182 -0.61 16.54 -7.05
CA LEU A 182 -0.50 15.53 -8.14
C LEU A 182 -0.86 16.15 -9.49
N ASN A 183 -1.93 16.94 -9.54
CA ASN A 183 -2.39 17.61 -10.75
C ASN A 183 -1.39 18.67 -11.28
N PHE A 184 -0.63 19.32 -10.40
CA PHE A 184 0.37 20.31 -10.80
C PHE A 184 1.62 19.65 -11.39
N GLN A 185 2.10 18.54 -10.81
CA GLN A 185 3.23 17.78 -11.35
C GLN A 185 2.90 17.16 -12.71
N GLN A 186 1.70 16.61 -12.89
CA GLN A 186 1.26 16.04 -14.17
C GLN A 186 1.29 17.09 -15.29
N ARG A 187 0.73 18.29 -15.04
CA ARG A 187 0.69 19.38 -16.04
C ARG A 187 2.07 19.94 -16.38
N HIS A 188 3.01 19.91 -15.44
CA HIS A 188 4.35 20.45 -15.67
C HIS A 188 5.22 19.51 -16.51
N PHE A 189 4.92 18.20 -16.55
CA PHE A 189 5.56 17.25 -17.47
C PHE A 189 4.97 17.34 -18.89
N ASP A 190 3.65 17.48 -19.02
CA ASP A 190 3.00 17.61 -20.33
C ASP A 190 3.34 18.94 -21.04
N GLY A 191 3.80 19.96 -20.31
CA GLY A 191 4.22 21.25 -20.85
C GLY A 191 5.60 21.30 -21.50
N PHE A 192 6.37 20.20 -21.49
CA PHE A 192 7.70 20.11 -22.11
C PHE A 192 7.72 19.33 -23.43
N ILE A 193 6.57 18.84 -23.90
CA ILE A 193 6.40 18.29 -25.25
C ILE A 193 5.50 19.25 -26.05
N GLN A 194 6.07 20.37 -26.50
CA GLN A 194 5.59 21.16 -27.63
C GLN A 194 6.76 21.61 -28.49
#